data_AF-A0A1Y6D148-F1
#
_entry.id   AF-A0A1Y6D148-F1
#
_cell.length_a   1.000
_cell.length_b   1.000
_cell.length_c   1.000
_cell.angle_alpha   90.00
_cell.angle_beta   90.00
_cell.angle_gamma   90.00
#
_symmetry.space_group_name_H-M   'P 1'
#
loop_
_entity.id
_entity.type
_entity.pdbx_description
1 polymer ?
#
loop_
_entity_poly.entity_id
_entity_poly.type
_entity_poly.pdbx_seq_one_letter_code
_entity_poly.pdbx_strand_id
1 'polypeptide(L)'
;MTEAETKLEAGSILLKALLEPAWPELQIKRGARLSRETLDALHAHRHIAEVQGFLERLEVSGYRINSRLWHYFRYKYLFGDSLLSPAELDSRFERVLRDGAAEIHRRGGQRYVVISHMEKRLAIVDATGLRISVYHYTEQDLTLYGEPSWQLRELIT
;
A
#
# COMPACT_ATOMS: atom_id res chain seq x y z
N MET A 1 -13.70 19.14 -15.24
CA MET A 1 -12.24 18.95 -15.25
C MET A 1 -11.88 18.30 -16.56
N THR A 2 -10.95 18.88 -17.30
CA THR A 2 -10.43 18.35 -18.56
C THR A 2 -9.53 17.14 -18.30
N GLU A 3 -9.22 16.37 -19.35
CA GLU A 3 -8.26 15.26 -19.25
C GLU A 3 -6.87 15.77 -18.80
N ALA A 4 -6.44 16.92 -19.31
CA ALA A 4 -5.17 17.54 -18.95
C ALA A 4 -5.11 17.94 -17.46
N GLU A 5 -6.17 18.55 -16.93
CA GLU A 5 -6.26 18.88 -15.50
C GLU A 5 -6.22 17.61 -14.64
N THR A 6 -6.86 16.54 -15.09
CA THR A 6 -6.86 15.25 -14.38
C THR A 6 -5.47 14.60 -14.36
N LYS A 7 -4.75 14.65 -15.49
CA LYS A 7 -3.37 14.15 -15.59
C LYS A 7 -2.42 14.93 -14.69
N LEU A 8 -2.53 16.26 -14.65
CA LEU A 8 -1.72 17.12 -13.78
C LEU A 8 -1.99 16.85 -12.30
N GLU A 9 -3.26 16.71 -11.90
CA GLU A 9 -3.63 16.36 -10.52
C GLU A 9 -3.04 15.00 -10.13
N ALA A 10 -3.23 13.98 -10.96
CA ALA A 10 -2.71 12.64 -10.74
C ALA A 10 -1.17 12.63 -10.65
N GLY A 11 -0.49 13.33 -11.57
CA GLY A 11 0.96 13.48 -11.55
C GLY A 11 1.47 14.13 -10.27
N SER A 12 0.84 15.23 -9.84
CA SER A 12 1.18 15.91 -8.59
C SER A 12 1.01 15.01 -7.36
N ILE A 13 -0.08 14.22 -7.31
CA ILE A 13 -0.37 13.31 -6.19
C ILE A 13 0.65 12.17 -6.13
N LEU A 14 0.96 11.56 -7.27
CA LEU A 14 1.90 10.45 -7.35
C LEU A 14 3.33 10.91 -7.12
N LEU A 15 3.71 12.08 -7.62
CA LEU A 15 5.01 12.70 -7.33
C LEU A 15 5.15 12.99 -5.84
N LYS A 16 4.11 13.52 -5.19
CA LYS A 16 4.10 13.71 -3.74
C LYS A 16 4.30 12.39 -3.00
N ALA A 17 3.58 11.33 -3.37
CA ALA A 17 3.75 10.01 -2.75
C ALA A 17 5.17 9.42 -2.94
N LEU A 18 5.84 9.77 -4.05
CA LEU A 18 7.22 9.38 -4.31
C LEU A 18 8.20 10.16 -3.42
N LEU A 19 8.05 11.50 -3.32
CA LEU A 19 8.97 12.39 -2.61
C LEU A 19 8.74 12.41 -1.09
N GLU A 20 7.50 12.21 -0.65
CA GLU A 20 7.09 12.24 0.75
C GLU A 20 6.57 10.85 1.16
N PRO A 21 7.40 10.00 1.79
CA PRO A 21 7.05 8.61 2.13
C PRO A 21 6.11 8.50 3.33
N ALA A 22 5.02 9.27 3.31
CA ALA A 22 4.06 9.35 4.40
C ALA A 22 3.01 8.25 4.31
N TRP A 23 2.78 7.58 5.44
CA TRP A 23 1.76 6.56 5.62
C TRP A 23 0.77 7.03 6.69
N PRO A 24 -0.55 6.90 6.46
CA PRO A 24 -1.55 7.37 7.41
C PRO A 24 -1.56 6.53 8.69
N GLU A 25 -2.09 7.12 9.75
CA GLU A 25 -2.56 6.34 10.90
C GLU A 25 -3.85 5.60 10.53
N LEU A 26 -3.97 4.36 10.99
CA LEU A 26 -5.11 3.49 10.74
C LEU A 26 -5.70 3.02 12.08
N GLN A 27 -7.02 3.16 12.20
CA GLN A 27 -7.78 2.50 13.25
C GLN A 27 -8.13 1.08 12.80
N ILE A 28 -7.54 0.08 13.45
CA ILE A 28 -7.82 -1.33 13.13
C ILE A 28 -9.23 -1.67 13.61
N LYS A 29 -10.11 -1.98 12.66
CA LYS A 29 -11.44 -2.52 12.95
C LYS A 29 -11.31 -4.01 13.27
N ARG A 30 -11.21 -4.35 14.55
CA ARG A 30 -11.02 -5.74 15.04
C ARG A 30 -12.09 -6.71 14.51
N GLY A 31 -13.32 -6.25 14.29
CA GLY A 31 -14.40 -7.06 13.74
C GLY A 31 -14.37 -7.26 12.22
N ALA A 32 -13.50 -6.57 11.48
CA ALA A 32 -13.38 -6.77 10.04
C ALA A 32 -12.64 -8.09 9.75
N ARG A 33 -13.15 -8.87 8.79
CA ARG A 33 -12.62 -10.21 8.44
C ARG A 33 -11.09 -10.23 8.32
N LEU A 34 -10.55 -9.33 7.50
CA LEU A 34 -9.12 -9.27 7.21
C LEU A 34 -8.27 -8.84 8.42
N SER A 35 -8.82 -7.99 9.29
CA SER A 35 -8.17 -7.61 10.55
C SER A 35 -8.08 -8.82 11.48
N ARG A 36 -9.16 -9.62 11.59
CA ARG A 36 -9.15 -10.85 12.39
C ARG A 36 -8.13 -11.84 11.87
N GLU A 37 -8.15 -12.14 10.57
CA GLU A 37 -7.17 -13.04 9.94
C GLU A 37 -5.73 -12.60 10.20
N THR A 38 -5.47 -11.29 10.13
CA THR A 38 -4.14 -10.74 10.43
C THR A 38 -3.79 -10.92 11.91
N LEU A 39 -4.71 -10.59 12.83
CA LEU A 39 -4.48 -10.74 14.27
C LEU A 39 -4.28 -12.20 14.66
N ASP A 40 -5.06 -13.12 14.10
CA ASP A 40 -4.94 -14.56 14.33
C ASP A 40 -3.56 -15.09 13.88
N ALA A 41 -3.12 -14.67 12.68
CA ALA A 41 -1.78 -15.00 12.18
C ALA A 41 -0.68 -14.44 13.10
N LEU A 42 -0.82 -13.22 13.62
CA LEU A 42 0.13 -12.64 14.55
C LEU A 42 0.12 -13.36 15.91
N HIS A 43 -1.05 -13.73 16.43
CA HIS A 43 -1.14 -14.48 17.69
C HIS A 43 -0.48 -15.86 17.58
N ALA A 44 -0.56 -16.54 16.43
CA ALA A 44 0.17 -17.79 16.19
C ALA A 44 1.70 -17.60 16.27
N HIS A 45 2.19 -16.41 15.93
CA HIS A 45 3.60 -16.01 15.96
C HIS A 45 4.00 -15.21 17.20
N ARG A 46 3.16 -15.16 18.25
CA ARG A 46 3.41 -14.35 19.46
C ARG A 46 4.71 -14.66 20.21
N HIS A 47 5.34 -15.80 19.93
CA HIS A 47 6.62 -16.20 20.50
C HIS A 47 7.81 -15.47 19.84
N ILE A 48 7.60 -14.81 18.69
CA ILE A 48 8.60 -13.98 18.03
C ILE A 48 8.57 -12.58 18.64
N ALA A 49 9.72 -12.09 19.11
CA ALA A 49 9.83 -10.84 19.86
C ALA A 49 9.24 -9.61 19.13
N GLU A 50 9.46 -9.47 17.81
CA GLU A 50 8.90 -8.35 17.06
C GLU A 50 7.36 -8.40 16.98
N VAL A 51 6.77 -9.60 16.91
CA VAL A 51 5.32 -9.80 16.88
C VAL A 51 4.73 -9.52 18.24
N GLN A 52 5.35 -10.02 19.30
CA GLN A 52 4.92 -9.74 20.67
C GLN A 52 4.91 -8.24 20.95
N GLY A 53 6.02 -7.55 20.66
CA GLY A 53 6.12 -6.10 20.89
C GLY A 53 5.13 -5.29 20.03
N PHE A 54 4.78 -5.80 18.85
CA PHE A 54 3.75 -5.18 18.02
C PHE A 54 2.33 -5.38 18.58
N LEU A 55 1.99 -6.57 19.03
CA LEU A 55 0.69 -6.87 19.66
C LEU A 55 0.51 -6.06 20.95
N GLU A 56 1.54 -5.97 21.80
CA GLU A 56 1.53 -5.13 23.00
C GLU A 56 1.30 -3.66 22.65
N ARG A 57 1.99 -3.15 21.61
CA ARG A 57 1.80 -1.78 21.13
C ARG A 57 0.38 -1.53 20.64
N LEU A 58 -0.23 -2.48 19.92
CA LEU A 58 -1.61 -2.35 19.44
C LEU A 58 -2.61 -2.24 20.61
N GLU A 59 -2.43 -3.02 21.66
CA GLU A 59 -3.28 -2.93 22.85
C GLU A 59 -3.13 -1.57 23.54
N VAL A 60 -1.89 -1.13 23.78
CA VAL A 60 -1.60 0.17 24.42
C VAL A 60 -2.13 1.34 23.60
N SER A 61 -2.06 1.28 22.27
CA SER A 61 -2.50 2.37 21.39
C SER A 61 -4.01 2.35 21.09
N GLY A 62 -4.78 1.44 21.68
CA GLY A 62 -6.20 1.29 21.37
C GLY A 62 -6.43 0.93 19.89
N TYR A 63 -5.53 0.13 19.33
CA TYR A 63 -5.57 -0.34 17.94
C TYR A 63 -5.42 0.76 16.88
N ARG A 64 -4.81 1.89 17.26
CA ARG A 64 -4.38 2.96 16.35
C ARG A 64 -2.91 2.78 16.02
N ILE A 65 -2.58 2.64 14.75
CA ILE A 65 -1.22 2.33 14.34
C ILE A 65 -0.90 2.93 12.98
N ASN A 66 0.37 3.24 12.73
CA ASN A 66 0.82 3.61 11.40
C ASN A 66 0.55 2.46 10.40
N SER A 67 -0.06 2.77 9.26
CA SER A 67 -0.48 1.76 8.29
C SER A 67 0.71 0.97 7.71
N ARG A 68 1.91 1.58 7.58
CA ARG A 68 3.13 0.88 7.18
C ARG A 68 3.43 -0.30 8.08
N LEU A 69 3.35 -0.10 9.40
CA LEU A 69 3.60 -1.17 10.37
C LEU A 69 2.54 -2.27 10.27
N TRP A 70 1.27 -1.88 10.16
CA TRP A 70 0.19 -2.85 9.97
C TRP A 70 0.40 -3.70 8.70
N HIS A 71 0.71 -3.06 7.58
CA HIS A 71 0.96 -3.75 6.31
C HIS A 71 2.20 -4.64 6.38
N TYR A 72 3.28 -4.21 7.04
CA TYR A 72 4.47 -5.05 7.25
C TYR A 72 4.12 -6.36 7.96
N PHE A 73 3.47 -6.27 9.12
CA PHE A 73 3.08 -7.46 9.90
C PHE A 73 2.08 -8.33 9.15
N ARG A 74 1.11 -7.72 8.45
CA ARG A 74 0.15 -8.44 7.63
C ARG A 74 0.83 -9.21 6.50
N TYR A 75 1.68 -8.58 5.70
CA TYR A 75 2.33 -9.26 4.58
C TYR A 75 3.29 -10.34 5.04
N LYS A 76 4.10 -10.06 6.07
CA LYS A 76 5.07 -11.02 6.58
C LYS A 76 4.41 -12.25 7.20
N TYR A 77 3.39 -12.06 8.05
CA TYR A 77 2.87 -13.14 8.88
C TYR A 77 1.57 -13.78 8.38
N LEU A 78 0.69 -13.03 7.71
CA LEU A 78 -0.52 -13.61 7.10
C LEU A 78 -0.25 -14.14 5.69
N PHE A 79 0.58 -13.44 4.91
CA PHE A 79 0.83 -13.80 3.50
C PHE A 79 2.20 -14.42 3.23
N GLY A 80 3.07 -14.55 4.25
CA GLY A 80 4.38 -15.17 4.09
C GLY A 80 5.36 -14.39 3.21
N ASP A 81 5.18 -13.07 3.05
CA ASP A 81 6.10 -12.23 2.27
C ASP A 81 7.46 -12.14 2.98
N SER A 82 8.55 -12.15 2.21
CA SER A 82 9.94 -12.15 2.69
C SER A 82 10.41 -10.76 3.15
N LEU A 83 9.58 -10.06 3.93
CA LEU A 83 9.91 -8.74 4.47
C LEU A 83 10.84 -8.84 5.68
N LEU A 84 11.97 -8.14 5.63
CA LEU A 84 12.93 -8.04 6.72
C LEU A 84 12.63 -6.86 7.65
N SER A 85 12.03 -5.79 7.13
CA SER A 85 11.68 -4.61 7.93
C SER A 85 10.53 -3.81 7.32
N PRO A 86 9.85 -2.95 8.10
CA PRO A 86 8.84 -2.04 7.58
C PRO A 86 9.36 -1.08 6.49
N ALA A 87 10.66 -0.73 6.51
CA ALA A 87 11.27 0.19 5.55
C ALA A 87 11.33 -0.41 4.13
N GLU A 88 11.32 -1.74 3.99
CA GLU A 88 11.28 -2.36 2.66
C GLU A 88 9.98 -2.08 1.91
N LEU A 89 8.89 -1.76 2.61
CA LEU A 89 7.67 -1.29 1.97
C LEU A 89 7.88 0.05 1.28
N ASP A 90 8.69 0.96 1.85
CA ASP A 90 9.01 2.24 1.21
C ASP A 90 9.81 2.04 -0.07
N SER A 91 10.85 1.20 -0.03
CA SER A 91 11.64 0.88 -1.22
C SER A 91 10.82 0.18 -2.30
N ARG A 92 9.90 -0.73 -1.92
CA ARG A 92 8.97 -1.37 -2.88
C ARG A 92 8.03 -0.34 -3.51
N PHE A 93 7.51 0.60 -2.72
CA PHE A 93 6.65 1.68 -3.21
C PHE A 93 7.39 2.57 -4.21
N GLU A 94 8.60 2.98 -3.87
CA GLU A 94 9.44 3.82 -4.72
C GLU A 94 9.77 3.15 -6.05
N ARG A 95 10.09 1.85 -6.07
CA ARG A 95 10.34 1.15 -7.33
C ARG A 95 9.12 1.10 -8.23
N VAL A 96 7.93 0.85 -7.68
CA VAL A 96 6.67 0.90 -8.44
C VAL A 96 6.44 2.31 -9.01
N LEU A 97 6.66 3.36 -8.21
CA LEU A 97 6.48 4.76 -8.65
C LEU A 97 7.63 5.32 -9.51
N ARG A 98 8.71 4.56 -9.72
CA ARG A 98 9.79 4.92 -10.65
C ARG A 98 9.73 4.13 -11.95
N ASP A 99 8.87 3.12 -12.02
CA ASP A 99 8.61 2.40 -13.25
C ASP A 99 7.75 3.28 -14.17
N GLY A 100 8.38 3.94 -15.14
CA GLY A 100 7.70 4.78 -16.11
C GLY A 100 6.67 4.04 -16.97
N ALA A 101 6.77 2.71 -17.09
CA ALA A 101 5.80 1.88 -17.79
C ALA A 101 4.66 1.41 -16.87
N ALA A 102 4.67 1.75 -15.58
CA ALA A 102 3.61 1.37 -14.67
C ALA A 102 2.26 1.95 -15.10
N GLU A 103 1.24 1.12 -14.96
CA GLU A 103 -0.13 1.40 -15.32
C GLU A 103 -0.86 2.07 -14.16
N ILE A 104 -1.65 3.10 -14.46
CA ILE A 104 -2.39 3.85 -13.45
C ILE A 104 -3.88 3.64 -13.63
N HIS A 105 -4.52 3.16 -12.58
CA HIS A 105 -5.97 2.98 -12.50
C HIS A 105 -6.56 3.87 -11.41
N ARG A 106 -7.72 4.46 -11.68
CA ARG A 106 -8.45 5.25 -10.69
C ARG A 106 -9.60 4.44 -10.10
N ARG A 107 -9.51 4.12 -8.80
CA ARG A 107 -10.56 3.36 -8.11
C ARG A 107 -11.50 4.28 -7.34
N GLY A 108 -12.79 4.26 -7.69
CA GLY A 108 -13.85 4.97 -6.96
C GLY A 108 -13.61 6.49 -6.85
N GLY A 109 -12.86 7.08 -7.80
CA GLY A 109 -12.49 8.49 -7.83
C GLY A 109 -11.46 8.97 -6.80
N GLN A 110 -11.16 8.18 -5.76
CA GLN A 110 -10.42 8.63 -4.57
C GLN A 110 -9.03 8.04 -4.40
N ARG A 111 -8.69 6.96 -5.12
CA ARG A 111 -7.39 6.30 -5.01
C ARG A 111 -6.80 6.04 -6.38
N TYR A 112 -5.49 6.19 -6.45
CA TYR A 112 -4.65 5.78 -7.56
C TYR A 112 -4.05 4.42 -7.25
N VAL A 113 -4.22 3.49 -8.17
CA VAL A 113 -3.59 2.17 -8.14
C VAL A 113 -2.55 2.17 -9.24
N VAL A 114 -1.29 2.00 -8.86
CA VAL A 114 -0.15 1.98 -9.78
C VAL A 114 0.36 0.55 -9.87
N ILE A 115 0.29 -0.06 -11.04
CA ILE A 115 0.67 -1.45 -11.28
C ILE A 115 1.97 -1.46 -12.07
N SER A 116 3.03 -1.99 -11.46
CA SER A 116 4.30 -2.24 -12.15
C SER A 116 4.42 -3.73 -12.44
N HIS A 117 4.39 -4.08 -13.72
CA HIS A 117 4.63 -5.45 -14.18
C HIS A 117 6.11 -5.85 -14.03
N MET A 118 7.02 -4.88 -14.13
CA MET A 118 8.45 -5.10 -13.89
C MET A 118 8.70 -5.53 -12.44
N GLU A 119 8.10 -4.83 -11.47
CA GLU A 119 8.22 -5.16 -10.04
C GLU A 119 7.26 -6.27 -9.59
N LYS A 120 6.32 -6.68 -10.47
CA LYS A 120 5.20 -7.59 -10.17
C LYS A 120 4.40 -7.15 -8.94
N ARG A 121 4.15 -5.86 -8.81
CA ARG A 121 3.54 -5.24 -7.62
C ARG A 121 2.55 -4.16 -7.99
N LEU A 122 1.59 -3.94 -7.10
CA LEU A 122 0.70 -2.79 -7.15
C LEU A 122 0.92 -1.92 -5.90
N ALA A 123 0.89 -0.60 -6.10
CA ALA A 123 0.94 0.41 -5.07
C ALA A 123 -0.37 1.21 -5.06
N ILE A 124 -0.89 1.53 -3.87
CA ILE A 124 -2.12 2.29 -3.72
C ILE A 124 -1.78 3.62 -3.03
N VAL A 125 -2.14 4.72 -3.69
CA VAL A 125 -1.99 6.09 -3.20
C VAL A 125 -3.39 6.70 -3.08
N ASP A 126 -3.66 7.43 -2.00
CA ASP A 126 -4.92 8.17 -1.89
C ASP A 126 -4.85 9.55 -2.59
N ALA A 127 -5.99 10.24 -2.66
CA ALA A 127 -6.06 11.56 -3.30
C ALA A 127 -5.20 12.65 -2.61
N THR A 128 -4.64 12.40 -1.43
CA THR A 128 -3.79 13.37 -0.71
C THR A 128 -2.29 13.12 -0.91
N GLY A 129 -1.94 12.05 -1.62
CA GLY A 129 -0.56 11.61 -1.84
C GLY A 129 -0.03 10.67 -0.76
N LEU A 130 -0.88 10.18 0.16
CA LEU A 130 -0.44 9.25 1.19
C LEU A 130 -0.35 7.82 0.65
N ARG A 131 0.70 7.11 1.07
CA ARG A 131 0.93 5.70 0.75
C ARG A 131 -0.04 4.84 1.55
N ILE A 132 -0.87 4.05 0.86
CA ILE A 132 -1.86 3.19 1.49
C ILE A 132 -1.36 1.76 1.60
N SER A 133 -0.80 1.20 0.53
CA SER A 133 -0.49 -0.23 0.45
C SER A 133 0.45 -0.52 -0.73
N VAL A 134 1.34 -1.51 -0.59
CA VAL A 134 2.15 -2.04 -1.71
C VAL A 134 2.35 -3.54 -1.54
N TYR A 135 1.98 -4.33 -2.55
CA TYR A 135 2.02 -5.79 -2.49
C TYR A 135 2.07 -6.44 -3.88
N HIS A 136 2.34 -7.74 -3.94
CA HIS A 136 2.23 -8.50 -5.18
C HIS A 136 0.78 -8.58 -5.63
N TYR A 137 0.49 -8.13 -6.85
CA TYR A 137 -0.86 -8.27 -7.39
C TYR A 137 -1.15 -9.74 -7.75
N THR A 138 -2.42 -10.09 -7.72
CA THR A 138 -2.97 -11.35 -8.23
C THR A 138 -3.66 -11.11 -9.57
N GLU A 139 -4.00 -12.18 -10.30
CA GLU A 139 -4.86 -12.06 -11.50
C GLU A 139 -6.21 -11.43 -11.17
N GLN A 140 -6.74 -11.68 -9.96
CA GLN A 140 -7.98 -11.06 -9.50
C GLN A 140 -7.83 -9.54 -9.33
N ASP A 141 -6.66 -9.06 -8.88
CA ASP A 141 -6.39 -7.62 -8.79
C ASP A 141 -6.39 -6.99 -10.19
N LEU A 142 -5.71 -7.60 -11.17
CA LEU A 142 -5.67 -7.10 -12.55
C LEU A 142 -7.07 -7.01 -13.16
N THR A 143 -7.88 -8.07 -13.00
CA THR A 143 -9.27 -8.08 -13.47
C THR A 143 -10.14 -7.05 -12.74
N LEU A 144 -9.89 -6.79 -11.46
CA LEU A 144 -10.64 -5.81 -10.67
C LEU A 144 -10.42 -4.37 -11.15
N TYR A 145 -9.22 -4.04 -11.60
CA TYR A 145 -8.86 -2.67 -11.98
C TYR A 145 -9.11 -2.36 -13.46
N GLY A 146 -9.26 -3.39 -14.30
CA GLY A 146 -9.65 -3.23 -15.70
C GLY A 146 -8.62 -2.42 -16.50
N GLU A 147 -9.09 -1.71 -17.52
CA GLU A 147 -8.21 -0.94 -18.40
C GLU A 147 -7.51 0.22 -17.67
N PRO A 148 -6.21 0.43 -17.93
CA PRO A 148 -5.47 1.54 -17.34
C PRO A 148 -5.96 2.88 -17.88
N SER A 149 -5.92 3.90 -17.03
CA SER A 149 -6.22 5.28 -17.43
C SER A 149 -5.03 5.93 -18.13
N TRP A 150 -3.82 5.73 -17.59
CA TRP A 150 -2.57 6.35 -18.08
C TRP A 150 -1.36 5.47 -17.77
N GLN A 151 -0.24 5.75 -18.41
CA GLN A 151 1.08 5.27 -17.98
C GLN A 151 1.79 6.32 -17.11
N LEU A 152 2.60 5.87 -16.15
CA LEU A 152 3.26 6.77 -15.19
C LEU A 152 4.19 7.80 -15.85
N ARG A 153 4.89 7.42 -16.92
CA ARG A 153 5.72 8.34 -17.73
C ARG A 153 4.95 9.51 -18.34
N GLU A 154 3.63 9.39 -18.49
CA GLU A 154 2.78 10.47 -18.99
C GLU A 154 2.48 11.52 -17.92
N LEU A 155 2.73 11.21 -16.65
CA LEU A 155 2.30 12.03 -15.50
C LEU A 155 3.45 12.60 -14.66
N ILE A 156 4.57 11.88 -14.56
CA ILE A 156 5.75 12.30 -13.80
C ILE A 156 6.92 12.38 -14.79
N THR A 157 7.42 13.60 -15.04
CA THR A 157 8.57 13.89 -15.91
C THR A 157 9.77 14.35 -15.09
#